data_AF-A0A2N1PXX1-F1
#
_entry.id   AF-A0A2N1PXX1-F1
#
_cell.length_a   1.000
_cell.length_b   1.000
_cell.length_c   1.000
_cell.angle_alpha   90.00
_cell.angle_beta   90.00
_cell.angle_gamma   90.00
#
_symmetry.space_group_name_H-M   'P 1'
#
loop_
_entity.id
_entity.type
_entity.pdbx_description
1 polymer ?
#
loop_
_entity_poly.entity_id
_entity_poly.type
_entity_poly.pdbx_seq_one_letter_code
_entity_poly.pdbx_strand_id
1 'polypeptide(L)'
;MKIKRVHVYDLNQKEIYKGPLLGLSYEKKAIIDTCILLFDDDSPCIIHESYAIQTLADEVEKILLEREEKTLIMDETLLNTLPMLNKIYKGYTFLLEVKR
;
A
#
# COMPACT_ATOMS: atom_id res chain seq x y z
N MET A 1 0.13 -7.95 -15.64
CA MET A 1 0.94 -6.73 -15.46
C MET A 1 1.36 -6.64 -14.00
N LYS A 2 2.50 -6.02 -13.68
CA LYS A 2 2.96 -5.78 -12.29
C LYS A 2 3.45 -4.36 -12.11
N ILE A 3 3.16 -3.74 -10.98
CA ILE A 3 3.69 -2.44 -10.60
C ILE A 3 5.17 -2.63 -10.24
N LYS A 4 6.05 -2.03 -11.02
CA LYS A 4 7.49 -2.04 -10.79
C LYS A 4 7.86 -1.22 -9.55
N ARG A 5 7.26 -0.03 -9.45
CA ARG A 5 7.44 0.90 -8.34
C ARG A 5 6.34 1.96 -8.32
N VAL A 6 6.16 2.55 -7.16
CA VAL A 6 5.32 3.72 -6.90
C VAL A 6 6.22 4.90 -6.54
N HIS A 7 5.89 6.06 -7.07
CA HIS A 7 6.39 7.34 -6.62
C HIS A 7 5.30 8.01 -5.79
N VAL A 8 5.63 8.48 -4.60
CA VAL A 8 4.69 9.15 -3.71
C VAL A 8 5.12 10.59 -3.52
N TYR A 9 4.23 11.51 -3.84
CA TYR A 9 4.40 12.95 -3.67
C TYR A 9 3.49 13.44 -2.56
N ASP A 10 4.04 14.25 -1.64
CA ASP A 10 3.25 14.89 -0.58
C ASP A 10 2.40 16.05 -1.12
N LEU A 11 1.67 16.72 -0.22
CA LEU A 11 0.81 17.86 -0.53
C LEU A 11 1.56 19.05 -1.17
N ASN A 12 2.89 19.12 -1.00
CA ASN A 12 3.74 20.18 -1.56
C ASN A 12 4.41 19.74 -2.87
N GLN A 13 3.98 18.62 -3.46
CA GLN A 13 4.58 18.02 -4.67
C GLN A 13 6.03 17.56 -4.47
N LYS A 14 6.47 17.32 -3.23
CA LYS A 14 7.79 16.76 -2.95
C LYS A 14 7.71 15.23 -2.98
N GLU A 15 8.59 14.60 -3.76
CA GLU A 15 8.73 13.13 -3.76
C GLU A 15 9.28 12.68 -2.40
N ILE A 16 8.46 11.96 -1.62
CA ILE A 16 8.83 11.44 -0.30
C ILE A 16 9.19 9.95 -0.33
N TYR A 17 8.78 9.24 -1.39
CA TYR A 17 9.04 7.82 -1.55
C TYR A 17 9.12 7.43 -3.02
N LYS A 18 10.03 6.50 -3.31
CA LYS A 18 10.18 5.86 -4.61
C LYS A 18 10.65 4.43 -4.43
N GLY A 19 9.80 3.46 -4.71
CA GLY A 19 10.12 2.05 -4.45
C GLY A 19 8.95 1.10 -4.68
N PRO A 20 9.08 -0.18 -4.27
CA PRO A 20 7.99 -1.15 -4.38
C PRO A 20 6.81 -0.80 -3.44
N LEU A 21 5.62 -1.33 -3.71
CA LEU A 21 4.46 -1.18 -2.81
C LEU A 21 4.74 -1.71 -1.40
N LEU A 22 5.61 -2.72 -1.27
CA LEU A 22 6.03 -3.29 0.00
C LEU A 22 6.63 -2.26 0.96
N GLY A 23 7.28 -1.20 0.45
CA GLY A 23 7.89 -0.18 1.30
C GLY A 23 6.96 0.97 1.68
N LEU A 24 5.66 0.88 1.34
CA LEU A 24 4.66 1.82 1.82
C LEU A 24 4.34 1.58 3.29
N SER A 25 3.73 2.59 3.93
CA SER A 25 3.20 2.47 5.28
C SER A 25 1.81 1.85 5.23
N TYR A 26 1.63 0.76 5.98
CA TYR A 26 0.36 0.06 6.13
C TYR A 26 -0.23 0.34 7.51
N GLU A 27 -1.55 0.24 7.62
CA GLU A 27 -2.25 0.35 8.89
C GLU A 27 -1.84 -0.80 9.82
N LYS A 28 -1.42 -0.48 11.05
CA LYS A 28 -1.00 -1.50 12.02
C LYS A 28 -2.09 -2.53 12.29
N LYS A 29 -3.35 -2.08 12.33
CA LYS A 29 -4.49 -2.97 12.51
C LYS A 29 -4.60 -3.97 11.35
N ALA A 30 -4.45 -3.52 10.11
CA ALA A 30 -4.49 -4.42 8.95
C ALA A 30 -3.36 -5.46 9.01
N ILE A 31 -2.16 -5.06 9.42
CA ILE A 31 -1.03 -6.01 9.61
C ILE A 31 -1.39 -7.07 10.66
N ILE A 32 -1.90 -6.67 11.83
CA ILE A 32 -2.27 -7.60 12.91
C ILE A 32 -3.42 -8.51 12.46
N ASP A 33 -4.47 -7.97 11.86
CA ASP A 33 -5.62 -8.75 11.39
C ASP A 33 -5.19 -9.79 10.34
N THR A 34 -4.27 -9.43 9.44
CA THR A 34 -3.67 -10.37 8.48
C THR A 34 -2.78 -11.42 9.17
N CYS A 35 -2.00 -11.06 10.20
CA CYS A 35 -1.21 -12.03 10.96
C CYS A 35 -2.10 -13.05 11.70
N ILE A 36 -3.18 -12.59 12.34
CA ILE A 36 -4.16 -13.47 12.98
C ILE A 36 -4.77 -14.40 11.94
N LEU A 37 -5.16 -13.88 10.78
CA LEU A 37 -5.75 -14.69 9.71
C LEU A 37 -4.81 -15.77 9.17
N LEU A 38 -3.53 -15.45 8.99
CA LEU A 38 -2.56 -16.33 8.35
C LEU A 38 -1.87 -17.30 9.33
N PHE A 39 -1.70 -16.88 10.58
CA PHE A 39 -0.83 -17.54 11.55
C PHE A 39 -1.46 -17.75 12.94
N ASP A 40 -2.68 -17.28 13.17
CA ASP A 40 -3.33 -17.25 14.49
C ASP A 40 -2.47 -16.52 15.55
N ASP A 41 -1.78 -15.45 15.12
CA ASP A 41 -0.82 -14.68 15.93
C ASP A 41 -1.28 -13.22 16.09
N ASP A 42 -1.76 -12.87 17.28
CA ASP A 42 -2.22 -11.53 17.67
C ASP A 42 -1.12 -10.61 18.22
N SER A 43 0.09 -11.15 18.41
CA SER A 43 1.30 -10.41 18.80
C SER A 43 2.46 -10.76 17.86
N PRO A 44 2.31 -10.47 16.55
CA PRO A 44 3.20 -10.98 15.53
C PRO A 44 4.64 -10.51 15.72
N CYS A 45 5.58 -11.44 15.55
CA CYS A 45 6.99 -11.08 15.42
C CYS A 45 7.25 -10.42 14.05
N ILE A 46 8.43 -9.80 13.91
CA ILE A 46 8.82 -9.09 12.68
C ILE A 46 8.75 -9.94 11.40
N ILE A 47 8.92 -11.27 11.51
CA ILE A 47 8.83 -12.19 10.39
C ILE A 47 7.37 -12.33 9.92
N HIS A 48 6.44 -12.52 10.86
CA HIS A 48 5.00 -12.58 10.55
C HIS A 48 4.51 -11.22 10.00
N GLU A 49 4.92 -10.11 10.61
CA GLU A 49 4.59 -8.77 10.10
C GLU A 49 5.09 -8.56 8.67
N SER A 50 6.33 -8.96 8.37
CA SER A 50 6.90 -8.83 7.02
C SER A 50 6.09 -9.63 5.99
N TYR A 51 5.63 -10.82 6.36
CA TYR A 51 4.79 -11.65 5.49
C TYR A 51 3.39 -11.06 5.30
N ALA A 52 2.79 -10.54 6.36
CA ALA A 52 1.51 -9.85 6.29
C ALA A 52 1.59 -8.61 5.40
N ILE A 53 2.63 -7.79 5.54
CA ILE A 53 2.86 -6.61 4.67
C ILE A 53 3.01 -7.02 3.21
N GLN A 54 3.71 -8.12 2.90
CA GLN A 54 3.80 -8.64 1.53
C GLN A 54 2.42 -9.02 0.98
N THR A 55 1.59 -9.67 1.80
CA THR A 55 0.22 -10.06 1.41
C THR A 55 -0.64 -8.83 1.13
N LEU A 56 -0.60 -7.84 2.03
CA LEU A 56 -1.30 -6.56 1.86
C LEU A 56 -0.79 -5.79 0.63
N ALA A 57 0.51 -5.81 0.36
CA ALA A 57 1.09 -5.17 -0.82
C ALA A 57 0.59 -5.83 -2.12
N ASP A 58 0.43 -7.14 -2.14
CA ASP A 58 -0.12 -7.87 -3.29
C ASP A 58 -1.61 -7.54 -3.49
N GLU A 59 -2.38 -7.32 -2.42
CA GLU A 59 -3.77 -6.86 -2.49
C GLU A 59 -3.87 -5.42 -3.03
N VAL A 60 -3.02 -4.51 -2.53
CA VAL A 60 -2.90 -3.15 -3.07
C VAL A 60 -2.58 -3.22 -4.57
N GLU A 61 -1.61 -4.05 -4.98
CA GLU A 61 -1.22 -4.18 -6.39
C GLU A 61 -2.41 -4.57 -7.26
N LYS A 62 -3.23 -5.54 -6.83
CA LYS A 62 -4.43 -5.99 -7.58
C LYS A 62 -5.40 -4.83 -7.80
N ILE A 63 -5.78 -4.13 -6.73
CA ILE A 63 -6.74 -3.02 -6.78
C ILE A 63 -6.22 -1.86 -7.65
N LEU A 64 -4.92 -1.57 -7.56
CA LEU A 64 -4.30 -0.50 -8.36
C LEU A 64 -4.16 -0.88 -9.84
N LEU A 65 -3.97 -2.16 -10.16
CA LEU A 65 -3.87 -2.63 -11.55
C LEU A 65 -5.21 -2.68 -12.28
N GLU A 66 -6.32 -2.82 -11.56
CA GLU A 66 -7.68 -2.71 -12.12
C GLU A 66 -8.02 -1.28 -12.59
N ARG A 67 -7.20 -0.29 -12.21
CA ARG A 67 -7.36 1.10 -12.62
C ARG A 67 -6.60 1.40 -13.92
N GLU A 68 -7.27 2.12 -14.81
CA GLU A 68 -6.66 2.64 -16.05
C GLU A 68 -5.60 3.70 -15.75
N GLU A 69 -5.92 4.60 -14.81
CA GLU A 69 -5.08 5.72 -14.39
C GLU A 69 -3.81 5.25 -13.69
N LYS A 70 -2.68 5.84 -14.07
CA LYS A 70 -1.38 5.59 -13.41
C LYS A 70 -0.97 6.68 -12.44
N THR A 71 -1.67 7.81 -12.43
CA THR A 71 -1.50 8.87 -11.46
C THR A 71 -2.76 8.95 -10.63
N LEU A 72 -2.65 8.76 -9.33
CA LEU A 72 -3.77 8.65 -8.41
C LEU A 72 -3.64 9.69 -7.31
N ILE A 73 -4.69 10.47 -7.10
CA ILE A 73 -4.79 11.35 -5.93
C ILE A 73 -5.42 10.51 -4.81
N MET A 74 -4.69 10.38 -3.70
CA MET A 74 -5.09 9.60 -2.54
C MET A 74 -6.11 10.38 -1.71
N ASP A 75 -7.30 10.59 -2.26
CA ASP A 75 -8.43 11.17 -1.54
C ASP A 75 -9.07 10.16 -0.56
N GLU A 76 -10.09 10.61 0.16
CA GLU A 76 -10.78 9.77 1.13
C GLU A 76 -11.50 8.59 0.48
N THR A 77 -12.05 8.78 -0.71
CA THR A 77 -12.74 7.72 -1.47
C THR A 77 -11.77 6.62 -1.86
N LEU A 78 -10.61 6.98 -2.42
CA LEU A 78 -9.59 6.02 -2.83
C LEU A 78 -8.97 5.31 -1.63
N LEU A 79 -8.66 6.03 -0.55
CA LEU A 79 -8.16 5.41 0.68
C LEU A 79 -9.17 4.44 1.31
N ASN A 80 -10.47 4.71 1.20
CA ASN A 80 -11.49 3.76 1.65
C ASN A 80 -11.52 2.47 0.80
N THR A 81 -11.09 2.52 -0.47
CA THR A 81 -10.89 1.30 -1.28
C THR A 81 -9.57 0.58 -0.97
N LEU A 82 -8.65 1.23 -0.25
CA LEU A 82 -7.36 0.69 0.15
C LEU A 82 -7.18 0.82 1.67
N PRO A 83 -8.07 0.21 2.49
CA PRO A 83 -8.12 0.44 3.94
C PRO A 83 -6.88 -0.09 4.68
N MET A 84 -6.07 -0.93 4.02
CA MET A 84 -4.78 -1.41 4.50
C MET A 84 -3.67 -0.37 4.41
N LEU A 85 -3.78 0.63 3.54
CA LEU A 85 -2.80 1.71 3.45
C LEU A 85 -3.01 2.71 4.57
N ASN A 86 -1.89 3.24 5.08
CA ASN A 86 -1.94 4.20 6.17
C ASN A 86 -2.61 5.52 5.74
N LYS A 87 -3.50 6.03 6.58
CA LYS A 87 -4.22 7.30 6.35
C LYS A 87 -3.33 8.53 6.22
N ILE A 88 -2.03 8.45 6.59
CA ILE A 88 -1.05 9.51 6.30
C ILE A 88 -1.00 9.91 4.82
N TYR A 89 -1.41 9.02 3.91
CA TYR A 89 -1.41 9.28 2.48
C TYR A 89 -2.57 10.16 2.02
N LYS A 90 -3.46 10.62 2.90
CA LYS A 90 -4.58 11.50 2.51
C LYS A 90 -4.07 12.78 1.84
N GLY A 91 -4.46 12.96 0.59
CA GLY A 91 -4.07 14.07 -0.28
C GLY A 91 -2.72 13.91 -0.99
N TYR A 92 -2.02 12.77 -0.81
CA TYR A 92 -0.77 12.50 -1.53
C TYR A 92 -1.08 12.05 -2.96
N THR A 93 -0.08 12.15 -3.84
CA THR A 93 -0.18 11.66 -5.22
C THR A 93 0.68 10.43 -5.41
N PHE A 94 0.10 9.37 -5.94
CA PHE A 94 0.77 8.12 -6.27
C PHE A 94 0.92 8.04 -7.79
N LEU A 95 2.15 7.90 -8.28
CA LEU A 95 2.45 7.62 -9.69
C LEU A 95 2.98 6.19 -9.83
N LEU A 96 2.27 5.37 -10.60
CA LEU A 96 2.51 3.94 -10.78
C LEU A 96 3.36 3.67 -12.03
N GLU A 97 4.57 3.14 -11.86
CA GLU A 97 5.38 2.62 -12.96
C GLU A 97 5.09 1.12 -13.14
N VAL A 98 4.37 0.75 -14.20
CA VAL A 98 3.98 -0.64 -14.46
C VAL A 98 4.94 -1.31 -15.44
N LYS A 99 5.35 -2.55 -15.18
CA LYS A 99 6.09 -3.37 -16.15
C LYS A 99 5.16 -3.75 -17.31
N ARG A 100 5.57 -3.42 -18.54
CA ARG A 100 4.95 -3.91 -19.77
C ARG A 100 5.19 -5.41 -19.91
#